data_AF-A0A0B1XW17-F1
#
_entry.id   AF-A0A0B1XW17-F1
#
_cell.length_a   1.000
_cell.length_b   1.000
_cell.length_c   1.000
_cell.angle_alpha   90.00
_cell.angle_beta   90.00
_cell.angle_gamma   90.00
#
_symmetry.space_group_name_H-M   'P 1'
#
loop_
_entity.id
_entity.type
_entity.pdbx_description
1 polymer ?
#
loop_
_entity_poly.entity_id
_entity_poly.type
_entity_poly.pdbx_seq_one_letter_code
_entity_poly.pdbx_strand_id
1 'polypeptide(L)'
;MEFAQTHVLPEGGLTWTLPNTTGTLQLTGNRAALALVSIGQVDVQQPKLEAWRNGALVGSLVLNAPSALPPTESNGRPYATDRWSVTVPAAWMVPGTSFRVSAANYTASTGHTPSFGTNADITLRVLPFYLFGANDSNTTPLSTVKAPDAVTQQEIFAKWPVSALTAANHPIGRVSWPSMVIAPRADSANVAQSAYVVTAMSQQKEGYAVMSSVLSLIQSLRNANGEGPTNNQYYAPILPVDPVTNKPVFLGGGLGGGNAGVGDQNYTGVFIHEQGHAFGLPHAGDAYTAGTYPYAGGSLTGSVWGYDPNKNQFLDIRVPTTASSYANCASGHQSDSAGRCIKQDPMQGGAGDQSPGYKFATFSDFNTGKMQAWLQGRILVDAASPTGYSQWNATTQARVTYTPATTSNGLYGINQNLPTQTNVPVYAIAITLSRAGTAGVSQIYPPLPFTGNLIQTFDPTNAADRAAIVPNTGTYAWYCHASGCDYTVRVTYADGSQITRVLQGGFRPWFSPTGTPATSTTDPTSGDSFKLWTINVPGDKAITKVELLDTPMAWNGLPATPTVLLSR
;
A
#
# COMPACT_ATOMS: atom_id res chain seq x y z
N MET A 1 31.25 -11.40 -0.14
CA MET A 1 30.24 -12.00 0.76
C MET A 1 28.87 -11.66 0.19
N GLU A 2 27.86 -12.51 0.41
CA GLU A 2 26.47 -12.25 -0.01
C GLU A 2 25.54 -12.38 1.21
N PHE A 3 24.38 -11.74 1.14
CA PHE A 3 23.36 -11.77 2.18
C PHE A 3 22.00 -12.04 1.56
N ALA A 4 21.23 -12.94 2.15
CA ALA A 4 19.90 -13.28 1.69
C ALA A 4 18.82 -12.81 2.68
N GLN A 5 17.90 -11.97 2.19
CA GLN A 5 16.72 -11.47 2.92
C GLN A 5 15.43 -11.79 2.15
N THR A 6 14.97 -10.89 1.28
CA THR A 6 13.94 -11.21 0.27
C THR A 6 14.58 -11.87 -0.95
N HIS A 7 15.82 -11.47 -1.24
CA HIS A 7 16.67 -11.92 -2.34
C HIS A 7 18.08 -12.12 -1.85
N VAL A 8 18.87 -12.89 -2.60
CA VAL A 8 20.32 -13.03 -2.39
C VAL A 8 21.03 -11.84 -3.03
N LEU A 9 21.64 -10.99 -2.22
CA LEU A 9 22.28 -9.75 -2.66
C LEU A 9 23.77 -9.74 -2.33
N PRO A 10 24.60 -9.12 -3.19
CA PRO A 10 25.95 -8.74 -2.78
C PRO A 10 25.88 -7.66 -1.68
N GLU A 11 26.96 -7.50 -0.90
CA GLU A 11 27.02 -6.52 0.20
C GLU A 11 26.72 -5.07 -0.21
N GLY A 12 27.06 -4.69 -1.45
CA GLY A 12 26.77 -3.37 -2.01
C GLY A 12 25.33 -3.19 -2.53
N GLY A 13 24.55 -4.27 -2.61
CA GLY A 13 23.25 -4.28 -3.29
C GLY A 13 23.35 -4.32 -4.82
N LEU A 14 22.21 -4.13 -5.47
CA LEU A 14 22.05 -4.10 -6.92
C LEU A 14 21.64 -2.71 -7.39
N THR A 15 22.04 -2.35 -8.61
CA THR A 15 21.70 -1.09 -9.26
C THR A 15 21.35 -1.35 -10.73
N TRP A 16 20.31 -0.68 -11.21
CA TRP A 16 19.89 -0.70 -12.60
C TRP A 16 19.82 0.71 -13.17
N THR A 17 20.29 0.86 -14.40
CA THR A 17 20.12 2.07 -15.21
C THR A 17 19.38 1.64 -16.48
N LEU A 18 18.12 2.03 -16.58
CA LEU A 18 17.24 1.75 -17.73
C LEU A 18 16.93 3.05 -18.46
N PRO A 19 16.42 3.00 -19.71
CA PRO A 19 16.16 4.19 -20.51
C PRO A 19 15.32 5.26 -19.81
N ASN A 20 14.29 4.82 -19.06
CA ASN A 20 13.30 5.72 -18.46
C ASN A 20 13.29 5.67 -16.92
N THR A 21 14.19 4.92 -16.30
CA THR A 21 14.23 4.83 -14.84
C THR A 21 15.55 4.27 -14.32
N THR A 22 15.90 4.61 -13.10
CA THR A 22 16.93 3.92 -12.32
C THR A 22 16.29 3.13 -11.19
N GLY A 23 17.02 2.14 -10.68
CA GLY A 23 16.59 1.34 -9.55
C GLY A 23 17.77 0.94 -8.69
N THR A 24 17.52 0.74 -7.41
CA THR A 24 18.47 0.11 -6.49
C THR A 24 17.72 -0.88 -5.60
N LEU A 25 18.42 -1.94 -5.19
CA LEU A 25 17.96 -2.83 -4.13
C LEU A 25 19.15 -3.09 -3.20
N GLN A 26 18.99 -2.70 -1.94
CA GLN A 26 19.98 -2.92 -0.88
C GLN A 26 19.39 -3.80 0.21
N LEU A 27 20.18 -4.14 1.22
CA LEU A 27 19.65 -4.86 2.38
C LEU A 27 18.69 -3.97 3.16
N THR A 28 17.66 -4.57 3.74
CA THR A 28 16.78 -3.90 4.70
C THR A 28 17.42 -3.99 6.09
N GLY A 29 17.61 -2.85 6.74
CA GLY A 29 18.15 -2.76 8.09
C GLY A 29 17.17 -3.30 9.12
N ASN A 30 17.68 -3.72 10.28
CA ASN A 30 16.90 -4.38 11.34
C ASN A 30 16.14 -5.62 10.86
N ARG A 31 16.68 -6.34 9.87
CA ARG A 31 16.11 -7.59 9.36
C ARG A 31 17.18 -8.66 9.30
N ALA A 32 16.89 -9.83 9.88
CA ALA A 32 17.82 -10.96 9.86
C ALA A 32 18.14 -11.37 8.40
N ALA A 33 19.36 -11.83 8.18
CA ALA A 33 19.83 -12.23 6.86
C ALA A 33 20.64 -13.51 6.95
N LEU A 34 20.52 -14.40 5.97
CA LEU A 34 21.45 -15.50 5.80
C LEU A 34 22.72 -14.95 5.14
N ALA A 35 23.83 -14.95 5.86
CA ALA A 35 25.13 -14.63 5.28
C ALA A 35 25.65 -15.86 4.51
N LEU A 36 26.18 -15.60 3.32
CA LEU A 36 26.73 -16.58 2.39
C LEU A 36 28.19 -16.21 2.10
N VAL A 37 29.08 -17.16 2.37
CA VAL A 37 30.52 -16.94 2.38
C VAL A 37 31.20 -17.99 1.50
N SER A 38 31.87 -17.52 0.45
CA SER A 38 32.83 -18.35 -0.29
C SER A 38 34.18 -18.27 0.40
N ILE A 39 34.74 -19.42 0.77
CA ILE A 39 36.09 -19.53 1.33
C ILE A 39 36.95 -20.27 0.31
N GLY A 40 38.02 -19.64 -0.18
CA GLY A 40 38.88 -20.24 -1.21
C GLY A 40 39.79 -21.35 -0.69
N GLN A 41 40.03 -21.38 0.62
CA GLN A 41 40.87 -22.36 1.30
C GLN A 41 40.08 -23.64 1.59
N VAL A 42 40.57 -24.77 1.10
CA VAL A 42 39.90 -26.07 1.19
C VAL A 42 40.04 -26.75 2.56
N ASP A 43 41.03 -26.35 3.35
CA ASP A 43 41.39 -26.87 4.67
C ASP A 43 41.05 -25.88 5.80
N VAL A 44 40.12 -24.95 5.56
CA VAL A 44 39.67 -23.98 6.58
C VAL A 44 39.12 -24.70 7.82
N GLN A 45 39.59 -24.31 9.00
CA GLN A 45 39.18 -24.91 10.27
C GLN A 45 38.36 -23.93 11.12
N GLN A 46 37.19 -24.38 11.56
CA GLN A 46 36.26 -23.66 12.44
C GLN A 46 35.98 -22.21 11.97
N PRO A 47 35.59 -22.00 10.70
CA PRO A 47 35.32 -20.65 10.22
C PRO A 47 34.15 -20.01 10.98
N LYS A 48 34.31 -18.74 11.34
CA LYS A 48 33.30 -17.94 12.03
C LYS A 48 33.07 -16.62 11.31
N LEU A 49 31.84 -16.14 11.35
CA LEU A 49 31.48 -14.79 10.94
C LEU A 49 31.49 -13.88 12.17
N GLU A 50 32.36 -12.87 12.18
CA GLU A 50 32.43 -11.86 13.23
C GLU A 50 31.76 -10.57 12.78
N ALA A 51 30.94 -9.98 13.65
CA ALA A 51 30.36 -8.66 13.45
C ALA A 51 31.09 -7.63 14.29
N TRP A 52 31.49 -6.52 13.68
CA TRP A 52 32.23 -5.43 14.28
C TRP A 52 31.50 -4.11 14.08
N ARG A 53 31.44 -3.26 15.10
CA ARG A 53 30.83 -1.93 15.02
C ARG A 53 31.65 -0.96 15.84
N ASN A 54 32.02 0.19 15.25
CA ASN A 54 32.86 1.20 15.89
C ASN A 54 34.17 0.63 16.49
N GLY A 55 34.79 -0.33 15.81
CA GLY A 55 36.03 -0.99 16.25
C GLY A 55 35.86 -2.04 17.36
N ALA A 56 34.64 -2.28 17.85
CA ALA A 56 34.36 -3.30 18.86
C ALA A 56 33.70 -4.54 18.24
N LEU A 57 34.06 -5.73 18.75
CA LEU A 57 33.40 -6.98 18.39
C LEU A 57 31.98 -7.00 18.99
N VAL A 58 30.97 -7.03 18.13
CA VAL A 58 29.56 -7.17 18.51
C VAL A 58 29.26 -8.63 18.85
N GLY A 59 29.84 -9.57 18.11
CA GLY A 59 29.69 -11.00 18.34
C GLY A 59 30.27 -11.85 17.22
N SER A 60 30.22 -13.16 17.39
CA SER A 60 30.74 -14.14 16.43
C SER A 60 29.78 -15.33 16.30
N LEU A 61 29.60 -15.83 15.07
CA LEU A 61 28.74 -16.97 14.75
C LEU A 61 29.55 -18.02 13.99
N VAL A 62 29.40 -19.29 14.35
CA VAL A 62 30.02 -20.40 13.61
C VAL A 62 29.36 -20.53 12.24
N LEU A 63 30.16 -20.63 11.19
CA LEU A 63 29.66 -20.86 9.84
C LEU A 63 29.33 -22.34 9.63
N ASN A 64 28.15 -22.60 9.06
CA ASN A 64 27.77 -23.93 8.61
C ASN A 64 28.51 -24.27 7.31
N ALA A 65 28.93 -25.54 7.20
CA ALA A 65 29.62 -26.04 6.02
C ALA A 65 28.72 -26.00 4.76
N PRO A 66 29.30 -26.00 3.55
CA PRO A 66 28.53 -25.96 2.30
C PRO A 66 27.48 -27.06 2.14
N SER A 67 27.69 -28.24 2.74
CA SER A 67 26.71 -29.33 2.74
C SER A 67 25.45 -29.05 3.56
N ALA A 68 25.49 -28.04 4.44
CA ALA A 68 24.36 -27.60 5.25
C ALA A 68 23.70 -26.32 4.70
N LEU A 69 24.06 -25.92 3.47
CA LEU A 69 23.41 -24.80 2.80
C LEU A 69 21.89 -25.07 2.67
N PRO A 70 21.02 -24.07 2.91
CA PRO A 70 19.58 -24.24 2.76
C PRO A 70 19.19 -24.77 1.37
N PRO A 71 18.17 -25.64 1.27
CA PRO A 71 17.72 -26.17 0.00
C PRO A 71 17.02 -25.09 -0.83
N THR A 72 16.78 -25.42 -2.09
CA THR A 72 15.89 -24.64 -2.97
C THR A 72 14.48 -25.22 -2.89
N GLU A 73 13.47 -24.36 -3.02
CA GLU A 73 12.07 -24.78 -3.03
C GLU A 73 11.79 -25.94 -3.97
N SER A 74 10.85 -26.81 -3.58
CA SER A 74 10.48 -28.03 -4.32
C SER A 74 11.66 -28.93 -4.68
N ASN A 75 12.70 -28.97 -3.84
CA ASN A 75 13.95 -29.69 -4.11
C ASN A 75 14.56 -29.31 -5.47
N GLY A 76 14.45 -28.02 -5.83
CA GLY A 76 15.04 -27.47 -7.04
C GLY A 76 16.57 -27.55 -7.01
N ARG A 77 17.21 -27.06 -8.09
CA ARG A 77 18.68 -27.06 -8.17
C ARG A 77 19.29 -26.30 -6.98
N PRO A 78 20.43 -26.72 -6.43
CA PRO A 78 21.08 -25.99 -5.35
C PRO A 78 21.49 -24.59 -5.82
N TYR A 79 21.37 -23.60 -4.93
CA TYR A 79 21.85 -22.23 -5.19
C TYR A 79 23.36 -22.21 -5.44
N ALA A 80 24.12 -22.90 -4.59
CA ALA A 80 25.57 -23.09 -4.70
C ALA A 80 26.00 -24.38 -3.99
N THR A 81 27.24 -24.82 -4.21
CA THR A 81 27.80 -26.04 -3.58
C THR A 81 29.01 -25.77 -2.70
N ASP A 82 29.46 -24.52 -2.64
CA ASP A 82 30.72 -24.06 -2.04
C ASP A 82 30.52 -22.92 -1.03
N ARG A 83 29.27 -22.58 -0.69
CA ARG A 83 28.93 -21.48 0.22
C ARG A 83 28.79 -21.96 1.66
N TRP A 84 29.66 -21.47 2.53
CA TRP A 84 29.44 -21.49 3.97
C TRP A 84 28.32 -20.52 4.34
N SER A 85 27.55 -20.83 5.38
CA SER A 85 26.38 -19.99 5.71
C SER A 85 26.07 -19.88 7.19
N VAL A 86 25.47 -18.75 7.59
CA VAL A 86 24.92 -18.58 8.94
C VAL A 86 23.87 -17.48 8.96
N THR A 87 22.83 -17.63 9.78
CA THR A 87 21.82 -16.59 9.96
C THR A 87 22.34 -15.51 10.90
N VAL A 88 22.49 -14.30 10.36
CA VAL A 88 22.88 -13.10 11.09
C VAL A 88 21.62 -12.47 11.71
N PRO A 89 21.61 -12.18 13.03
CA PRO A 89 20.46 -11.60 13.69
C PRO A 89 20.19 -10.17 13.22
N ALA A 90 18.92 -9.77 13.23
CA ALA A 90 18.47 -8.44 12.81
C ALA A 90 19.24 -7.27 13.46
N ALA A 91 19.59 -7.41 14.75
CA ALA A 91 20.33 -6.39 15.51
C ALA A 91 21.77 -6.14 15.00
N TRP A 92 22.33 -7.07 14.22
CA TRP A 92 23.63 -6.91 13.58
C TRP A 92 23.50 -6.36 12.16
N MET A 93 22.34 -6.53 11.52
CA MET A 93 22.03 -6.02 10.18
C MET A 93 21.59 -4.55 10.25
N VAL A 94 22.51 -3.68 10.70
CA VAL A 94 22.30 -2.23 10.78
C VAL A 94 23.51 -1.47 10.24
N PRO A 95 23.29 -0.24 9.72
CA PRO A 95 24.34 0.63 9.22
C PRO A 95 25.54 0.76 10.16
N GLY A 96 26.75 0.76 9.59
CA GLY A 96 28.02 0.85 10.33
C GLY A 96 28.52 -0.49 10.91
N THR A 97 27.81 -1.60 10.70
CA THR A 97 28.31 -2.93 11.07
C THR A 97 29.16 -3.51 9.93
N SER A 98 30.37 -3.97 10.27
CA SER A 98 31.28 -4.65 9.36
C SER A 98 31.38 -6.13 9.73
N PHE A 99 31.41 -7.01 8.74
CA PHE A 99 31.50 -8.46 8.91
C PHE A 99 32.83 -8.97 8.36
N ARG A 100 33.50 -9.85 9.10
CA ARG A 100 34.70 -10.54 8.62
C ARG A 100 34.67 -12.01 8.99
N VAL A 101 35.37 -12.82 8.20
CA VAL A 101 35.49 -14.26 8.42
C VAL A 101 36.79 -14.52 9.15
N SER A 102 36.73 -15.18 10.30
CA SER A 102 37.89 -15.69 11.02
C SER A 102 37.93 -17.22 10.94
N ALA A 103 39.12 -17.81 11.03
CA ALA A 103 39.32 -19.26 11.09
C ALA A 103 40.50 -19.55 12.02
N ALA A 104 40.58 -20.78 12.54
CA ALA A 104 41.64 -21.16 13.49
C ALA A 104 43.03 -21.20 12.84
N ASN A 105 43.10 -21.51 11.55
CA ASN A 105 44.34 -21.72 10.79
C ASN A 105 44.64 -20.63 9.75
N TYR A 106 43.87 -19.54 9.72
CA TYR A 106 44.06 -18.43 8.78
C TYR A 106 43.84 -17.08 9.44
N THR A 107 44.53 -16.06 8.93
CA THR A 107 44.24 -14.66 9.27
C THR A 107 42.81 -14.30 8.87
N ALA A 108 42.15 -13.49 9.69
CA ALA A 108 40.81 -13.00 9.38
C ALA A 108 40.76 -12.27 8.04
N SER A 109 39.64 -12.39 7.33
CA SER A 109 39.39 -11.67 6.09
C SER A 109 39.35 -10.16 6.32
N THR A 110 39.38 -9.40 5.24
CA THR A 110 38.97 -7.99 5.25
C THR A 110 37.54 -7.86 5.75
N GLY A 111 37.22 -6.71 6.35
CA GLY A 111 35.87 -6.37 6.76
C GLY A 111 34.99 -6.01 5.56
N HIS A 112 33.75 -6.48 5.60
CA HIS A 112 32.71 -6.27 4.60
C HIS A 112 31.59 -5.47 5.25
N THR A 113 31.29 -4.27 4.74
CA THR A 113 30.29 -3.36 5.33
C THR A 113 29.10 -3.27 4.38
N PRO A 114 27.97 -3.95 4.68
CA PRO A 114 26.84 -3.97 3.79
C PRO A 114 26.11 -2.62 3.74
N SER A 115 25.50 -2.32 2.59
CA SER A 115 24.67 -1.14 2.40
C SER A 115 23.21 -1.42 2.74
N PHE A 116 22.55 -0.45 3.37
CA PHE A 116 21.15 -0.56 3.77
C PHE A 116 20.27 0.47 3.08
N GLY A 117 19.19 -0.01 2.46
CA GLY A 117 18.27 0.83 1.71
C GLY A 117 17.19 1.47 2.56
N THR A 118 16.75 0.81 3.63
CA THR A 118 15.77 1.33 4.60
C THR A 118 15.73 0.40 5.81
N ASN A 119 15.17 0.85 6.93
CA ASN A 119 14.75 -0.01 8.04
C ASN A 119 13.26 0.17 8.36
N ALA A 120 12.47 0.60 7.38
CA ALA A 120 11.04 0.83 7.54
C ALA A 120 10.30 -0.47 7.86
N ASP A 121 9.53 -0.43 8.94
CA ASP A 121 8.41 -1.32 9.20
C ASP A 121 7.22 -0.90 8.33
N ILE A 122 6.20 -1.76 8.22
CA ILE A 122 4.96 -1.42 7.52
C ILE A 122 3.74 -1.93 8.28
N THR A 123 2.67 -1.14 8.27
CA THR A 123 1.35 -1.61 8.68
C THR A 123 0.47 -1.85 7.45
N LEU A 124 -0.10 -3.04 7.35
CA LEU A 124 -1.16 -3.39 6.41
C LEU A 124 -2.50 -3.35 7.15
N ARG A 125 -3.32 -2.33 6.88
CA ARG A 125 -4.67 -2.23 7.44
C ARG A 125 -5.66 -2.93 6.53
N VAL A 126 -6.44 -3.84 7.10
CA VAL A 126 -7.45 -4.62 6.38
C VAL A 126 -8.84 -4.11 6.74
N LEU A 127 -9.61 -3.63 5.76
CA LEU A 127 -10.99 -3.19 5.97
C LEU A 127 -11.94 -3.99 5.07
N PRO A 128 -12.55 -5.07 5.58
CA PRO A 128 -13.49 -5.87 4.80
C PRO A 128 -14.78 -5.10 4.46
N PHE A 129 -15.23 -5.24 3.21
CA PHE A 129 -16.49 -4.69 2.71
C PHE A 129 -17.51 -5.81 2.50
N TYR A 130 -18.50 -5.86 3.38
CA TYR A 130 -19.66 -6.73 3.30
C TYR A 130 -20.76 -5.99 2.53
N LEU A 131 -20.92 -6.35 1.27
CA LEU A 131 -21.83 -5.66 0.37
C LEU A 131 -23.12 -6.45 0.14
N PHE A 132 -24.21 -5.72 -0.09
CA PHE A 132 -25.46 -6.26 -0.64
C PHE A 132 -26.17 -7.28 0.28
N GLY A 133 -26.06 -7.07 1.59
CA GLY A 133 -26.65 -7.95 2.61
C GLY A 133 -25.69 -9.01 3.16
N ALA A 134 -24.43 -8.98 2.75
CA ALA A 134 -23.40 -9.88 3.28
C ALA A 134 -23.24 -9.71 4.80
N ASN A 135 -23.05 -10.83 5.49
CA ASN A 135 -22.81 -10.93 6.93
C ASN A 135 -22.09 -12.26 7.26
N ASP A 136 -21.79 -12.50 8.53
CA ASP A 136 -21.00 -13.67 8.93
C ASP A 136 -21.70 -15.03 8.73
N SER A 137 -23.02 -15.04 8.47
CA SER A 137 -23.79 -16.27 8.24
C SER A 137 -23.93 -16.67 6.77
N ASN A 138 -23.74 -15.74 5.84
CA ASN A 138 -23.95 -15.97 4.40
C ASN A 138 -22.70 -15.73 3.55
N THR A 139 -21.59 -15.31 4.15
CA THR A 139 -20.27 -15.21 3.50
C THR A 139 -19.16 -15.51 4.51
N THR A 140 -17.90 -15.34 4.10
CA THR A 140 -16.75 -15.60 4.98
C THR A 140 -16.82 -14.65 6.20
N PRO A 141 -16.73 -15.17 7.44
CA PRO A 141 -16.94 -14.37 8.64
C PRO A 141 -15.77 -13.43 8.92
N LEU A 142 -16.06 -12.32 9.62
CA LEU A 142 -15.09 -11.29 9.95
C LEU A 142 -13.89 -11.87 10.71
N SER A 143 -14.11 -12.87 11.57
CA SER A 143 -13.05 -13.56 12.31
C SER A 143 -11.93 -14.11 11.42
N THR A 144 -12.24 -14.45 10.17
CA THR A 144 -11.32 -15.02 9.19
C THR A 144 -10.75 -13.94 8.26
N VAL A 145 -11.57 -12.98 7.84
CA VAL A 145 -11.17 -12.01 6.81
C VAL A 145 -10.55 -10.74 7.36
N LYS A 146 -10.59 -10.52 8.68
CA LYS A 146 -10.10 -9.29 9.34
C LYS A 146 -8.61 -9.02 9.19
N ALA A 147 -7.81 -10.02 8.85
CA ALA A 147 -6.39 -9.92 8.52
C ALA A 147 -5.93 -11.25 7.89
N PRO A 148 -4.84 -11.26 7.09
CA PRO A 148 -4.17 -12.49 6.72
C PRO A 148 -3.78 -13.31 7.96
N ASP A 149 -3.85 -14.64 7.86
CA ASP A 149 -3.38 -15.53 8.92
C ASP A 149 -1.86 -15.38 9.16
N ALA A 150 -1.36 -15.88 10.30
CA ALA A 150 0.03 -15.71 10.70
C ALA A 150 1.04 -16.26 9.67
N VAL A 151 0.72 -17.39 9.03
CA VAL A 151 1.57 -18.01 7.99
C VAL A 151 1.62 -17.12 6.75
N THR A 152 0.49 -16.55 6.36
CA THR A 152 0.40 -15.60 5.26
C THR A 152 1.15 -14.31 5.57
N GLN A 153 1.06 -13.78 6.78
CA GLN A 153 1.84 -12.61 7.20
C GLN A 153 3.35 -12.89 7.15
N GLN A 154 3.80 -14.07 7.60
CA GLN A 154 5.20 -14.48 7.46
C GLN A 154 5.65 -14.54 6.01
N GLU A 155 4.80 -15.05 5.11
CA GLU A 155 5.09 -15.09 3.68
C GLU A 155 5.14 -13.67 3.07
N ILE A 156 4.20 -12.78 3.41
CA ILE A 156 4.24 -11.37 2.99
C ILE A 156 5.57 -10.74 3.46
N PHE A 157 5.93 -10.92 4.72
CA PHE A 157 7.20 -10.44 5.27
C PHE A 157 8.40 -10.99 4.48
N ALA A 158 8.41 -12.26 4.12
CA ALA A 158 9.47 -12.87 3.30
C ALA A 158 9.59 -12.23 1.91
N LYS A 159 8.49 -11.75 1.32
CA LYS A 159 8.48 -11.15 -0.03
C LYS A 159 8.71 -9.65 -0.06
N TRP A 160 8.32 -8.91 0.99
CA TRP A 160 8.42 -7.45 1.03
C TRP A 160 9.72 -6.98 1.70
N PRO A 161 10.37 -5.91 1.21
CA PRO A 161 11.66 -5.44 1.74
C PRO A 161 11.52 -4.58 3.01
N VAL A 162 10.76 -5.08 4.00
CA VAL A 162 10.44 -4.37 5.26
C VAL A 162 11.18 -4.96 6.46
N SER A 163 11.45 -4.14 7.49
CA SER A 163 12.10 -4.60 8.72
C SER A 163 11.13 -5.36 9.64
N ALA A 164 9.85 -4.98 9.60
CA ALA A 164 8.75 -5.65 10.26
C ALA A 164 7.44 -5.45 9.49
N LEU A 165 6.48 -6.35 9.70
CA LEU A 165 5.13 -6.28 9.14
C LEU A 165 4.12 -6.44 10.26
N THR A 166 3.16 -5.52 10.31
CA THR A 166 1.94 -5.68 11.11
C THR A 166 0.74 -5.71 10.16
N ALA A 167 0.07 -6.85 10.03
CA ALA A 167 -1.21 -6.90 9.33
C ALA A 167 -2.35 -6.99 10.35
N ALA A 168 -3.24 -6.00 10.34
CA ALA A 168 -4.29 -5.88 11.34
C ALA A 168 -5.59 -5.37 10.73
N ASN A 169 -6.70 -5.73 11.35
CA ASN A 169 -7.99 -5.18 10.98
C ASN A 169 -8.01 -3.68 11.23
N HIS A 170 -8.59 -2.95 10.30
CA HIS A 170 -8.87 -1.53 10.47
C HIS A 170 -9.78 -1.32 11.68
N PRO A 171 -9.59 -0.29 12.52
CA PRO A 171 -10.41 -0.09 13.72
C PRO A 171 -11.92 0.12 13.46
N ILE A 172 -12.32 0.36 12.20
CA ILE A 172 -13.73 0.35 11.75
C ILE A 172 -14.37 -1.05 11.91
N GLY A 173 -13.59 -2.12 11.94
CA GLY A 173 -14.13 -3.48 11.95
C GLY A 173 -14.44 -3.94 10.53
N ARG A 174 -15.63 -3.62 10.03
CA ARG A 174 -16.07 -3.90 8.67
C ARG A 174 -16.99 -2.80 8.16
N VAL A 175 -17.07 -2.65 6.84
CA VAL A 175 -18.13 -1.87 6.21
C VAL A 175 -19.26 -2.81 5.82
N SER A 176 -20.49 -2.52 6.22
CA SER A 176 -21.68 -3.32 5.89
C SER A 176 -22.74 -2.44 5.25
N TRP A 177 -22.80 -2.41 3.92
CA TRP A 177 -23.71 -1.53 3.19
C TRP A 177 -24.59 -2.31 2.19
N PRO A 178 -25.89 -1.98 2.10
CA PRO A 178 -26.82 -2.65 1.19
C PRO A 178 -26.67 -2.19 -0.26
N SER A 179 -25.99 -1.08 -0.50
CA SER A 179 -25.79 -0.50 -1.81
C SER A 179 -24.45 0.23 -1.90
N MET A 180 -24.00 0.45 -3.14
CA MET A 180 -22.81 1.23 -3.46
C MET A 180 -23.13 2.13 -4.65
N VAL A 181 -22.55 3.32 -4.67
CA VAL A 181 -22.57 4.22 -5.83
C VAL A 181 -21.35 3.97 -6.69
N ILE A 182 -21.60 3.79 -7.98
CA ILE A 182 -20.59 3.71 -9.03
C ILE A 182 -20.50 5.08 -9.70
N ALA A 183 -19.30 5.65 -9.75
CA ALA A 183 -19.03 6.90 -10.46
C ALA A 183 -19.22 6.75 -11.98
N PRO A 184 -19.39 7.85 -12.75
CA PRO A 184 -19.47 7.79 -14.20
C PRO A 184 -18.25 7.09 -14.79
N ARG A 185 -18.48 6.12 -15.65
CA ARG A 185 -17.43 5.29 -16.28
C ARG A 185 -17.97 4.59 -17.52
N ALA A 186 -17.08 4.12 -18.38
CA ALA A 186 -17.48 3.31 -19.52
C ALA A 186 -17.96 1.90 -19.07
N ASP A 187 -18.90 1.32 -19.80
CA ASP A 187 -19.29 -0.09 -19.67
C ASP A 187 -18.35 -1.03 -20.44
N SER A 188 -18.67 -2.32 -20.47
CA SER A 188 -17.86 -3.33 -21.15
C SER A 188 -17.79 -3.16 -22.67
N ALA A 189 -18.70 -2.38 -23.27
CA ALA A 189 -18.69 -2.01 -24.68
C ALA A 189 -18.01 -0.65 -24.93
N ASN A 190 -17.31 -0.12 -23.92
CA ASN A 190 -16.66 1.18 -23.93
C ASN A 190 -17.64 2.36 -24.16
N VAL A 191 -18.91 2.20 -23.77
CA VAL A 191 -19.91 3.27 -23.84
C VAL A 191 -19.95 4.00 -22.51
N ALA A 192 -19.84 5.32 -22.53
CA ALA A 192 -19.89 6.15 -21.32
C ALA A 192 -21.24 6.01 -20.61
N GLN A 193 -21.20 5.71 -19.31
CA GLN A 193 -22.38 5.53 -18.47
C GLN A 193 -22.42 6.59 -17.38
N SER A 194 -23.62 7.08 -17.08
CA SER A 194 -23.85 7.93 -15.92
C SER A 194 -23.53 7.20 -14.63
N ALA A 195 -23.26 7.94 -13.55
CA ALA A 195 -23.20 7.37 -12.21
C ALA A 195 -24.48 6.60 -11.86
N TYR A 196 -24.39 5.54 -11.06
CA TYR A 196 -25.55 4.70 -10.72
C TYR A 196 -25.35 4.01 -9.38
N VAL A 197 -26.46 3.60 -8.77
CA VAL A 197 -26.47 2.80 -7.53
C VAL A 197 -26.56 1.33 -7.90
N VAL A 198 -25.74 0.51 -7.26
CA VAL A 198 -25.82 -0.96 -7.31
C VAL A 198 -26.19 -1.52 -5.95
N THR A 199 -26.94 -2.60 -5.97
CA THR A 199 -27.40 -3.41 -4.83
C THR A 199 -27.09 -4.90 -5.02
N ALA A 200 -26.50 -5.26 -6.16
CA ALA A 200 -26.02 -6.59 -6.49
C ALA A 200 -24.87 -6.48 -7.51
N MET A 201 -23.96 -7.47 -7.51
CA MET A 201 -22.85 -7.50 -8.47
C MET A 201 -23.30 -7.59 -9.93
N SER A 202 -24.47 -8.21 -10.19
CA SER A 202 -25.06 -8.34 -11.54
C SER A 202 -25.55 -7.03 -12.15
N GLN A 203 -25.66 -5.96 -11.36
CA GLN A 203 -26.06 -4.63 -11.83
C GLN A 203 -24.87 -3.80 -12.33
N GLN A 204 -23.65 -4.30 -12.20
CA GLN A 204 -22.47 -3.64 -12.75
C GLN A 204 -22.51 -3.66 -14.27
N LYS A 205 -22.12 -2.54 -14.88
CA LYS A 205 -22.04 -2.40 -16.34
C LYS A 205 -20.68 -2.83 -16.91
N GLU A 206 -19.69 -3.07 -16.05
CA GLU A 206 -18.44 -3.74 -16.38
C GLU A 206 -17.82 -4.40 -15.14
N GLY A 207 -16.83 -5.27 -15.33
CA GLY A 207 -16.34 -6.19 -14.29
C GLY A 207 -15.62 -5.56 -13.09
N TYR A 208 -15.19 -4.30 -13.19
CA TYR A 208 -14.40 -3.61 -12.17
C TYR A 208 -15.14 -2.49 -11.44
N ALA A 209 -16.45 -2.35 -11.62
CA ALA A 209 -17.19 -1.16 -11.21
C ALA A 209 -17.20 -0.97 -9.69
N VAL A 210 -17.58 -2.02 -8.99
CA VAL A 210 -17.62 -2.09 -7.53
C VAL A 210 -16.20 -2.01 -6.98
N MET A 211 -15.24 -2.71 -7.58
CA MET A 211 -13.84 -2.67 -7.15
C MET A 211 -13.28 -1.25 -7.17
N SER A 212 -13.47 -0.50 -8.27
CA SER A 212 -12.95 0.88 -8.35
C SER A 212 -13.63 1.80 -7.34
N SER A 213 -14.91 1.59 -7.05
CA SER A 213 -15.66 2.38 -6.08
C SER A 213 -15.18 2.12 -4.65
N VAL A 214 -14.94 0.85 -4.30
CA VAL A 214 -14.34 0.48 -3.00
C VAL A 214 -12.90 0.98 -2.89
N LEU A 215 -12.09 0.84 -3.94
CA LEU A 215 -10.70 1.32 -3.96
C LEU A 215 -10.64 2.83 -3.70
N SER A 216 -11.46 3.60 -4.42
CA SER A 216 -11.55 5.06 -4.22
C SER A 216 -11.95 5.41 -2.78
N LEU A 217 -12.93 4.69 -2.24
CA LEU A 217 -13.40 4.90 -0.87
C LEU A 217 -12.33 4.59 0.18
N ILE A 218 -11.61 3.47 0.07
CA ILE A 218 -10.57 3.15 1.07
C ILE A 218 -9.37 4.08 0.98
N GLN A 219 -9.02 4.55 -0.21
CA GLN A 219 -8.01 5.60 -0.39
C GLN A 219 -8.46 6.91 0.28
N SER A 220 -9.71 7.31 0.06
CA SER A 220 -10.29 8.49 0.70
C SER A 220 -10.34 8.34 2.23
N LEU A 221 -10.81 7.21 2.77
CA LEU A 221 -10.83 6.92 4.21
C LEU A 221 -9.42 7.01 4.83
N ARG A 222 -8.42 6.43 4.16
CA ARG A 222 -7.01 6.52 4.58
C ARG A 222 -6.52 7.98 4.60
N ASN A 223 -6.87 8.78 3.59
CA ASN A 223 -6.51 10.19 3.53
C ASN A 223 -7.23 11.02 4.60
N ALA A 224 -8.51 10.76 4.87
CA ALA A 224 -9.27 11.42 5.94
C ALA A 224 -8.72 11.09 7.34
N ASN A 225 -8.11 9.91 7.49
CA ASN A 225 -7.40 9.49 8.70
C ASN A 225 -5.96 10.03 8.79
N GLY A 226 -5.55 10.88 7.85
CA GLY A 226 -4.22 11.50 7.80
C GLY A 226 -3.07 10.53 7.50
N GLU A 227 -3.38 9.33 7.02
CA GLU A 227 -2.39 8.30 6.77
C GLU A 227 -1.82 8.35 5.35
N GLY A 228 -2.36 9.24 4.49
CA GLY A 228 -1.93 9.54 3.12
C GLY A 228 -0.42 9.40 2.84
N PRO A 229 0.45 10.16 3.53
CA PRO A 229 1.89 10.17 3.27
C PRO A 229 2.69 9.11 4.04
N THR A 230 2.05 8.34 4.92
CA THR A 230 2.74 7.42 5.85
C THR A 230 3.07 6.07 5.23
N ASN A 231 4.01 5.33 5.83
CA ASN A 231 4.44 3.97 5.47
C ASN A 231 3.42 2.88 5.88
N ASN A 232 2.17 3.06 5.49
CA ASN A 232 1.15 2.02 5.63
C ASN A 232 0.39 1.81 4.32
N GLN A 233 -0.22 0.64 4.18
CA GLN A 233 -1.10 0.32 3.06
C GLN A 233 -2.43 -0.20 3.56
N TYR A 234 -3.47 -0.01 2.74
CA TYR A 234 -4.81 -0.52 3.01
C TYR A 234 -5.12 -1.66 2.04
N TYR A 235 -5.81 -2.69 2.52
CA TYR A 235 -6.42 -3.69 1.67
C TYR A 235 -7.90 -3.88 2.04
N ALA A 236 -8.78 -3.94 1.04
CA ALA A 236 -10.18 -4.25 1.26
C ALA A 236 -10.60 -5.53 0.55
N PRO A 237 -10.77 -6.63 1.31
CA PRO A 237 -11.54 -7.77 0.86
C PRO A 237 -12.98 -7.33 0.56
N ILE A 238 -13.47 -7.60 -0.64
CA ILE A 238 -14.86 -7.33 -1.02
C ILE A 238 -15.62 -8.65 -0.97
N LEU A 239 -16.63 -8.70 -0.10
CA LEU A 239 -17.48 -9.85 0.12
C LEU A 239 -18.92 -9.51 -0.30
N PRO A 240 -19.24 -9.59 -1.60
CA PRO A 240 -20.61 -9.41 -2.05
C PRO A 240 -21.39 -10.71 -1.88
N VAL A 241 -22.68 -10.57 -1.57
CA VAL A 241 -23.66 -11.65 -1.74
C VAL A 241 -24.66 -11.26 -2.80
N ASP A 242 -25.23 -12.26 -3.46
CA ASP A 242 -26.40 -12.06 -4.30
C ASP A 242 -27.61 -11.87 -3.37
N PRO A 243 -28.32 -10.73 -3.43
CA PRO A 243 -29.44 -10.45 -2.54
C PRO A 243 -30.65 -11.38 -2.76
N VAL A 244 -30.75 -12.07 -3.90
CA VAL A 244 -31.83 -13.01 -4.20
C VAL A 244 -31.52 -14.39 -3.63
N THR A 245 -30.31 -14.90 -3.89
CA THR A 245 -29.93 -16.26 -3.47
C THR A 245 -29.31 -16.31 -2.07
N ASN A 246 -28.93 -15.15 -1.52
CA ASN A 246 -28.22 -14.99 -0.26
C ASN A 246 -26.91 -15.79 -0.21
N LYS A 247 -26.21 -15.91 -1.35
CA LYS A 247 -24.95 -16.65 -1.49
C LYS A 247 -23.80 -15.72 -1.90
N PRO A 248 -22.55 -16.05 -1.53
CA PRO A 248 -21.38 -15.28 -1.97
C PRO A 248 -21.26 -15.24 -3.48
N VAL A 249 -20.83 -14.09 -4.01
CA VAL A 249 -20.54 -13.89 -5.43
C VAL A 249 -19.04 -13.77 -5.62
N PHE A 250 -18.50 -14.46 -6.64
CA PHE A 250 -17.10 -14.36 -7.01
C PHE A 250 -16.78 -12.97 -7.56
N LEU A 251 -15.71 -12.35 -7.07
CA LEU A 251 -15.33 -10.98 -7.43
C LEU A 251 -14.71 -10.86 -8.82
N GLY A 252 -14.01 -11.90 -9.30
CA GLY A 252 -13.39 -11.90 -10.64
C GLY A 252 -11.99 -11.30 -10.73
N GLY A 253 -11.47 -10.62 -9.71
CA GLY A 253 -10.15 -10.01 -9.74
C GLY A 253 -9.90 -9.03 -8.58
N GLY A 254 -9.02 -8.07 -8.81
CA GLY A 254 -8.68 -7.00 -7.88
C GLY A 254 -8.35 -5.69 -8.60
N LEU A 255 -8.15 -4.62 -7.82
CA LEU A 255 -7.54 -3.36 -8.28
C LEU A 255 -6.65 -2.80 -7.17
N GLY A 256 -5.55 -2.18 -7.56
CA GLY A 256 -4.63 -1.54 -6.61
C GLY A 256 -4.04 -0.24 -7.15
N GLY A 257 -3.47 0.53 -6.22
CA GLY A 257 -2.89 1.83 -6.50
C GLY A 257 -3.08 2.79 -5.33
N GLY A 258 -2.32 3.89 -5.31
CA GLY A 258 -2.51 4.93 -4.29
C GLY A 258 -2.34 4.45 -2.85
N ASN A 259 -1.43 3.49 -2.61
CA ASN A 259 -1.18 2.86 -1.30
C ASN A 259 -2.33 1.97 -0.80
N ALA A 260 -3.23 1.53 -1.69
CA ALA A 260 -4.31 0.64 -1.34
C ALA A 260 -4.55 -0.43 -2.42
N GLY A 261 -5.15 -1.55 -2.02
CA GLY A 261 -5.62 -2.61 -2.89
C GLY A 261 -7.01 -3.10 -2.50
N VAL A 262 -7.74 -3.66 -3.45
CA VAL A 262 -9.03 -4.33 -3.23
C VAL A 262 -9.05 -5.66 -3.95
N GLY A 263 -9.74 -6.66 -3.40
CA GLY A 263 -9.85 -7.95 -4.04
C GLY A 263 -10.63 -8.94 -3.20
N ASP A 264 -10.37 -10.23 -3.40
CA ASP A 264 -11.02 -11.28 -2.64
C ASP A 264 -10.45 -11.43 -1.21
N GLN A 265 -11.07 -12.32 -0.44
CA GLN A 265 -10.74 -12.60 0.95
C GLN A 265 -9.66 -13.69 1.15
N ASN A 266 -9.10 -14.24 0.08
CA ASN A 266 -8.22 -15.41 0.15
C ASN A 266 -6.78 -15.04 0.47
N TYR A 267 -6.38 -13.79 0.24
CA TYR A 267 -5.02 -13.30 0.43
C TYR A 267 -3.99 -14.12 -0.36
N THR A 268 -4.22 -14.29 -1.67
CA THR A 268 -3.35 -15.06 -2.59
C THR A 268 -2.85 -14.16 -3.73
N GLY A 269 -2.82 -14.67 -4.97
CA GLY A 269 -2.23 -13.99 -6.12
C GLY A 269 -2.81 -12.60 -6.41
N VAL A 270 -4.13 -12.47 -6.33
CA VAL A 270 -4.80 -11.16 -6.50
C VAL A 270 -4.31 -10.19 -5.43
N PHE A 271 -4.34 -10.59 -4.16
CA PHE A 271 -3.89 -9.73 -3.05
C PHE A 271 -2.46 -9.23 -3.26
N ILE A 272 -1.51 -10.11 -3.57
CA ILE A 272 -0.10 -9.69 -3.68
C ILE A 272 0.14 -8.82 -4.92
N HIS A 273 -0.60 -9.04 -6.00
CA HIS A 273 -0.59 -8.20 -7.21
C HIS A 273 -1.11 -6.80 -6.90
N GLU A 274 -2.29 -6.69 -6.28
CA GLU A 274 -2.89 -5.38 -5.96
C GLU A 274 -2.07 -4.60 -4.92
N GLN A 275 -1.46 -5.30 -3.95
CA GLN A 275 -0.53 -4.65 -3.03
C GLN A 275 0.78 -4.23 -3.72
N GLY A 276 1.19 -4.92 -4.79
CA GLY A 276 2.26 -4.45 -5.67
C GLY A 276 1.90 -3.11 -6.32
N HIS A 277 0.69 -2.96 -6.85
CA HIS A 277 0.19 -1.66 -7.31
C HIS A 277 0.11 -0.62 -6.18
N ALA A 278 -0.20 -1.02 -4.94
CA ALA A 278 -0.15 -0.13 -3.77
C ALA A 278 1.28 0.40 -3.48
N PHE A 279 2.32 -0.37 -3.80
CA PHE A 279 3.73 0.10 -3.82
C PHE A 279 4.07 0.96 -5.05
N GLY A 280 3.13 1.19 -5.96
CA GLY A 280 3.35 1.94 -7.19
C GLY A 280 3.98 1.12 -8.32
N LEU A 281 3.95 -0.21 -8.23
CA LEU A 281 4.43 -1.06 -9.32
C LEU A 281 3.41 -1.07 -10.47
N PRO A 282 3.82 -0.88 -11.72
CA PRO A 282 2.99 -1.16 -12.90
C PRO A 282 2.94 -2.67 -13.19
N HIS A 283 2.15 -3.10 -14.18
CA HIS A 283 2.31 -4.43 -14.74
C HIS A 283 3.72 -4.60 -15.33
N ALA A 284 4.40 -5.71 -15.04
CA ALA A 284 5.81 -5.86 -15.37
C ALA A 284 6.08 -5.98 -16.89
N GLY A 285 5.19 -6.64 -17.65
CA GLY A 285 5.30 -6.73 -19.10
C GLY A 285 5.13 -5.37 -19.81
N ASP A 286 4.16 -4.58 -19.36
CA ASP A 286 3.94 -3.21 -19.86
C ASP A 286 5.14 -2.31 -19.52
N ALA A 287 5.64 -2.42 -18.30
CA ALA A 287 6.81 -1.68 -17.83
C ALA A 287 8.09 -2.05 -18.57
N TYR A 288 8.26 -3.31 -18.94
CA TYR A 288 9.36 -3.77 -19.78
C TYR A 288 9.31 -3.09 -21.15
N THR A 289 8.13 -3.11 -21.79
CA THR A 289 7.89 -2.46 -23.09
C THR A 289 8.14 -0.95 -23.01
N ALA A 290 7.77 -0.33 -21.89
CA ALA A 290 8.02 1.08 -21.61
C ALA A 290 9.46 1.42 -21.19
N GLY A 291 10.39 0.44 -21.12
CA GLY A 291 11.79 0.67 -20.73
C GLY A 291 11.97 1.05 -19.25
N THR A 292 11.02 0.65 -18.40
CA THR A 292 10.99 0.93 -16.94
C THR A 292 11.09 -0.32 -16.07
N TYR A 293 11.20 -1.51 -16.68
CA TYR A 293 11.48 -2.79 -16.03
C TYR A 293 12.54 -3.55 -16.85
N PRO A 294 13.54 -4.18 -16.23
CA PRO A 294 14.71 -4.70 -16.94
C PRO A 294 14.52 -6.06 -17.62
N TYR A 295 13.55 -6.87 -17.15
CA TYR A 295 13.50 -8.29 -17.53
C TYR A 295 12.40 -8.57 -18.56
N ALA A 296 12.78 -9.34 -19.59
CA ALA A 296 11.94 -9.58 -20.75
C ALA A 296 10.55 -10.12 -20.37
N GLY A 297 9.51 -9.52 -20.96
CA GLY A 297 8.12 -9.96 -20.84
C GLY A 297 7.58 -9.98 -19.40
N GLY A 298 8.15 -9.19 -18.49
CA GLY A 298 7.76 -9.22 -17.07
C GLY A 298 8.22 -10.46 -16.32
N SER A 299 9.19 -11.20 -16.87
CA SER A 299 9.77 -12.40 -16.22
C SER A 299 10.81 -12.05 -15.16
N LEU A 300 11.38 -13.09 -14.54
CA LEU A 300 12.54 -13.02 -13.65
C LEU A 300 13.87 -13.29 -14.40
N THR A 301 13.89 -13.20 -15.73
CA THR A 301 15.08 -13.47 -16.54
C THR A 301 16.15 -12.41 -16.30
N GLY A 302 17.17 -12.73 -15.50
CA GLY A 302 18.22 -11.81 -15.08
C GLY A 302 18.08 -11.29 -13.65
N SER A 303 16.99 -11.66 -12.96
CA SER A 303 16.81 -11.39 -11.54
C SER A 303 17.69 -12.33 -10.70
N VAL A 304 18.17 -11.87 -9.55
CA VAL A 304 18.80 -12.76 -8.55
C VAL A 304 17.75 -13.66 -7.89
N TRP A 305 18.21 -14.70 -7.20
CA TRP A 305 17.32 -15.63 -6.52
C TRP A 305 16.66 -15.00 -5.30
N GLY A 306 15.41 -15.38 -5.05
CA GLY A 306 14.70 -15.05 -3.82
C GLY A 306 15.19 -15.90 -2.64
N TYR A 307 14.80 -15.51 -1.44
CA TYR A 307 15.02 -16.29 -0.21
C TYR A 307 13.81 -16.18 0.71
N ASP A 308 13.40 -17.29 1.29
CA ASP A 308 12.39 -17.32 2.33
C ASP A 308 13.03 -17.70 3.67
N PRO A 309 13.15 -16.76 4.61
CA PRO A 309 13.73 -17.02 5.92
C PRO A 309 12.86 -17.91 6.80
N ASN A 310 11.54 -18.01 6.56
CA ASN A 310 10.64 -18.79 7.41
C ASN A 310 10.72 -20.28 7.09
N LYS A 311 10.77 -20.61 5.80
CA LYS A 311 10.98 -21.98 5.33
C LYS A 311 12.46 -22.34 5.18
N ASN A 312 13.36 -21.37 5.43
CA ASN A 312 14.80 -21.47 5.24
C ASN A 312 15.14 -22.13 3.89
N GLN A 313 14.72 -21.50 2.80
CA GLN A 313 14.96 -22.02 1.45
C GLN A 313 15.17 -20.92 0.42
N PHE A 314 15.94 -21.23 -0.61
CA PHE A 314 16.10 -20.37 -1.76
C PHE A 314 14.94 -20.52 -2.74
N LEU A 315 14.65 -19.44 -3.46
CA LEU A 315 13.59 -19.36 -4.44
C LEU A 315 14.21 -19.12 -5.81
N ASP A 316 14.29 -20.18 -6.62
CA ASP A 316 14.84 -20.11 -7.97
C ASP A 316 13.98 -19.20 -8.86
N ILE A 317 14.59 -18.62 -9.88
CA ILE A 317 13.90 -17.87 -10.93
C ILE A 317 13.18 -18.79 -11.92
N ARG A 318 13.44 -20.09 -11.89
CA ARG A 318 12.79 -21.09 -12.76
C ARG A 318 11.45 -21.52 -12.19
N VAL A 319 10.48 -21.76 -13.06
CA VAL A 319 9.20 -22.37 -12.67
C VAL A 319 9.48 -23.78 -12.12
N PRO A 320 9.16 -24.07 -10.85
CA PRO A 320 9.31 -25.40 -10.27
C PRO A 320 8.46 -26.42 -11.04
N THR A 321 8.94 -27.65 -11.20
CA THR A 321 8.19 -28.73 -11.88
C THR A 321 6.87 -29.08 -11.18
N THR A 322 6.74 -28.69 -9.92
CA THR A 322 5.58 -28.87 -9.06
C THR A 322 4.61 -27.69 -9.07
N ALA A 323 4.96 -26.56 -9.70
CA ALA A 323 4.11 -25.39 -9.76
C ALA A 323 2.92 -25.62 -10.71
N SER A 324 1.78 -24.98 -10.41
CA SER A 324 0.56 -25.17 -11.20
C SER A 324 0.68 -24.73 -12.66
N SER A 325 1.54 -23.75 -12.96
CA SER A 325 1.76 -23.26 -14.32
C SER A 325 2.72 -24.14 -15.13
N TYR A 326 3.47 -25.05 -14.50
CA TYR A 326 4.60 -25.75 -15.13
C TYR A 326 4.22 -26.47 -16.42
N ALA A 327 3.09 -27.19 -16.43
CA ALA A 327 2.65 -27.92 -17.61
C ALA A 327 2.38 -27.03 -18.85
N ASN A 328 2.03 -25.76 -18.63
CA ASN A 328 1.63 -24.81 -19.68
C ASN A 328 2.62 -23.65 -19.83
N CYS A 329 3.71 -23.62 -19.07
CA CYS A 329 4.61 -22.46 -19.04
C CYS A 329 5.31 -22.22 -20.39
N ALA A 330 5.53 -23.27 -21.19
CA ALA A 330 6.16 -23.16 -22.50
C ALA A 330 5.41 -22.24 -23.48
N SER A 331 4.10 -22.04 -23.30
CA SER A 331 3.28 -21.16 -24.15
C SER A 331 3.16 -19.72 -23.64
N GLY A 332 3.54 -19.44 -22.40
CA GLY A 332 3.26 -18.16 -21.73
C GLY A 332 4.45 -17.51 -21.02
N HIS A 333 5.56 -18.21 -20.89
CA HIS A 333 6.73 -17.77 -20.13
C HIS A 333 7.97 -17.64 -20.99
N GLN A 334 8.89 -16.79 -20.54
CA GLN A 334 10.24 -16.78 -21.07
C GLN A 334 10.93 -18.10 -20.71
N SER A 335 11.89 -18.52 -21.54
CA SER A 335 12.67 -19.75 -21.31
C SER A 335 14.16 -19.45 -21.27
N ASP A 336 14.92 -20.22 -20.50
CA ASP A 336 16.37 -20.17 -20.54
C ASP A 336 16.95 -20.89 -21.77
N SER A 337 18.27 -20.82 -21.96
CA SER A 337 18.96 -21.44 -23.09
C SER A 337 18.81 -22.96 -23.20
N ALA A 338 18.34 -23.63 -22.14
CA ALA A 338 18.04 -25.06 -22.15
C ALA A 338 16.53 -25.34 -22.29
N GLY A 339 15.73 -24.33 -22.64
CA GLY A 339 14.28 -24.46 -22.84
C GLY A 339 13.47 -24.59 -21.55
N ARG A 340 14.03 -24.23 -20.38
CA ARG A 340 13.30 -24.28 -19.10
C ARG A 340 12.60 -22.96 -18.83
N CYS A 341 11.34 -23.03 -18.42
CA CYS A 341 10.55 -21.84 -18.11
C CYS A 341 11.10 -21.02 -16.94
N ILE A 342 11.07 -19.71 -17.10
CA ILE A 342 11.40 -18.70 -16.09
C ILE A 342 10.10 -18.13 -15.52
N LYS A 343 10.06 -17.96 -14.20
CA LYS A 343 8.91 -17.37 -13.50
C LYS A 343 8.59 -15.97 -14.00
N GLN A 344 7.33 -15.61 -13.91
CA GLN A 344 6.81 -14.26 -14.05
C GLN A 344 6.86 -13.53 -12.71
N ASP A 345 7.10 -12.22 -12.78
CA ASP A 345 6.91 -11.34 -11.63
C ASP A 345 5.42 -11.36 -11.25
N PRO A 346 5.03 -11.28 -9.95
CA PRO A 346 3.63 -11.21 -9.56
C PRO A 346 2.88 -10.06 -10.24
N MET A 347 3.57 -9.00 -10.68
CA MET A 347 2.99 -7.93 -11.50
C MET A 347 2.73 -8.33 -12.97
N GLN A 348 2.87 -9.61 -13.31
CA GLN A 348 2.56 -10.21 -14.61
C GLN A 348 1.73 -11.49 -14.38
N GLY A 349 0.54 -11.34 -13.79
CA GLY A 349 -0.43 -12.46 -13.63
C GLY A 349 -0.62 -12.98 -12.20
N GLY A 350 0.07 -12.43 -11.20
CA GLY A 350 -0.25 -12.57 -9.77
C GLY A 350 0.03 -13.92 -9.11
N ALA A 351 -0.06 -15.04 -9.83
CA ALA A 351 0.10 -16.40 -9.29
C ALA A 351 0.43 -17.44 -10.37
N GLY A 352 0.77 -18.65 -9.91
CA GLY A 352 0.85 -19.87 -10.71
C GLY A 352 2.23 -20.50 -10.70
N ASP A 353 3.25 -19.67 -10.50
CA ASP A 353 4.67 -19.99 -10.63
C ASP A 353 5.37 -20.35 -9.30
N GLN A 354 4.70 -20.13 -8.18
CA GLN A 354 5.21 -20.50 -6.87
C GLN A 354 5.12 -22.02 -6.63
N SER A 355 6.04 -22.57 -5.84
CA SER A 355 5.94 -23.97 -5.39
C SER A 355 4.66 -24.22 -4.58
N PRO A 356 4.12 -25.46 -4.58
CA PRO A 356 3.04 -25.84 -3.69
C PRO A 356 3.34 -25.48 -2.23
N GLY A 357 2.33 -24.94 -1.54
CA GLY A 357 2.45 -24.45 -0.17
C GLY A 357 2.94 -23.01 -0.01
N TYR A 358 3.21 -22.30 -1.11
CA TYR A 358 3.30 -20.84 -1.14
C TYR A 358 2.00 -20.23 -1.65
N LYS A 359 1.56 -19.11 -1.05
CA LYS A 359 0.43 -18.32 -1.54
C LYS A 359 0.84 -17.33 -2.63
N PHE A 360 2.10 -16.91 -2.66
CA PHE A 360 2.60 -15.82 -3.50
C PHE A 360 3.79 -16.23 -4.36
N ALA A 361 3.76 -15.80 -5.62
CA ALA A 361 4.94 -15.77 -6.47
C ALA A 361 5.99 -14.79 -5.93
N THR A 362 7.25 -15.00 -6.30
CA THR A 362 8.37 -14.14 -5.88
C THR A 362 8.48 -12.94 -6.80
N PHE A 363 8.43 -11.73 -6.26
CA PHE A 363 8.78 -10.52 -7.00
C PHE A 363 10.20 -10.61 -7.53
N SER A 364 10.45 -9.99 -8.67
CA SER A 364 11.82 -9.73 -9.08
C SER A 364 12.55 -8.84 -8.07
N ASP A 365 13.87 -8.97 -8.03
CA ASP A 365 14.76 -8.05 -7.30
C ASP A 365 14.55 -6.57 -7.69
N PHE A 366 14.29 -6.27 -8.96
CA PHE A 366 14.04 -4.91 -9.43
C PHE A 366 12.74 -4.34 -8.84
N ASN A 367 11.62 -5.07 -8.92
CA ASN A 367 10.36 -4.62 -8.33
C ASN A 367 10.45 -4.56 -6.79
N THR A 368 11.19 -5.47 -6.18
CA THR A 368 11.52 -5.38 -4.75
C THR A 368 12.32 -4.12 -4.43
N GLY A 369 13.25 -3.72 -5.30
CA GLY A 369 13.96 -2.44 -5.22
C GLY A 369 13.03 -1.23 -5.34
N LYS A 370 12.05 -1.28 -6.24
CA LYS A 370 10.99 -0.25 -6.34
C LYS A 370 10.12 -0.17 -5.07
N MET A 371 9.75 -1.31 -4.47
CA MET A 371 9.08 -1.33 -3.17
C MET A 371 9.95 -0.72 -2.07
N GLN A 372 11.26 -1.00 -2.08
CA GLN A 372 12.21 -0.41 -1.13
C GLN A 372 12.31 1.12 -1.32
N ALA A 373 12.36 1.60 -2.56
CA ALA A 373 12.34 3.02 -2.89
C ALA A 373 11.03 3.70 -2.46
N TRP A 374 9.88 3.02 -2.61
CA TRP A 374 8.61 3.50 -2.08
C TRP A 374 8.70 3.70 -0.57
N LEU A 375 9.25 2.72 0.18
CA LEU A 375 9.41 2.81 1.64
C LEU A 375 10.34 3.97 2.05
N GLN A 376 11.41 4.23 1.30
CA GLN A 376 12.33 5.35 1.54
C GLN A 376 11.63 6.71 1.39
N GLY A 377 10.66 6.81 0.46
CA GLY A 377 9.90 8.02 0.19
C GLY A 377 8.73 8.28 1.14
N ARG A 378 8.52 7.44 2.17
CA ARG A 378 7.39 7.57 3.10
C ARG A 378 7.81 8.19 4.43
N ILE A 379 6.84 8.87 5.04
CA ILE A 379 6.95 9.32 6.43
C ILE A 379 6.71 8.11 7.33
N LEU A 380 7.63 7.87 8.26
CA LEU A 380 7.54 6.79 9.24
C LEU A 380 6.86 7.32 10.49
N VAL A 381 5.85 6.61 10.99
CA VAL A 381 5.31 6.86 12.34
C VAL A 381 6.33 6.36 13.35
N ASP A 382 6.85 7.25 14.18
CA ASP A 382 8.01 6.99 15.02
C ASP A 382 7.85 7.65 16.39
N ALA A 383 7.38 6.89 17.37
CA ALA A 383 7.16 7.37 18.73
C ALA A 383 8.46 7.78 19.46
N ALA A 384 9.63 7.35 18.96
CA ALA A 384 10.92 7.77 19.51
C ALA A 384 11.39 9.12 18.92
N SER A 385 10.80 9.56 17.81
CA SER A 385 11.08 10.87 17.23
C SER A 385 10.40 11.99 18.04
N PRO A 386 11.05 13.15 18.26
CA PRO A 386 10.45 14.29 18.97
C PRO A 386 9.14 14.81 18.35
N THR A 387 8.92 14.56 17.06
CA THR A 387 7.71 14.98 16.32
C THR A 387 6.69 13.86 16.17
N GLY A 388 7.00 12.65 16.66
CA GLY A 388 6.24 11.43 16.36
C GLY A 388 6.47 10.88 14.94
N TYR A 389 7.33 11.52 14.14
CA TYR A 389 7.60 11.11 12.76
C TYR A 389 9.10 11.12 12.44
N SER A 390 9.53 10.15 11.64
CA SER A 390 10.86 10.14 11.04
C SER A 390 10.80 9.87 9.55
N GLN A 391 11.92 10.09 8.85
CA GLN A 391 12.08 9.71 7.45
C GLN A 391 13.45 9.04 7.28
N TRP A 392 13.53 8.11 6.33
CA TRP A 392 14.82 7.51 5.99
C TRP A 392 15.69 8.48 5.20
N ASN A 393 16.93 8.68 5.65
CA ASN A 393 17.96 9.40 4.90
C ASN A 393 18.92 8.39 4.27
N ALA A 394 18.88 8.27 2.94
CA ALA A 394 19.71 7.31 2.21
C ALA A 394 21.21 7.64 2.26
N THR A 395 21.59 8.90 2.41
CA THR A 395 22.99 9.33 2.48
C THR A 395 23.63 8.93 3.81
N THR A 396 22.93 9.16 4.92
CA THR A 396 23.42 8.79 6.26
C THR A 396 23.05 7.37 6.67
N GLN A 397 22.21 6.68 5.87
CA GLN A 397 21.58 5.41 6.18
C GLN A 397 20.98 5.39 7.59
N ALA A 398 20.16 6.38 7.91
CA ALA A 398 19.54 6.49 9.23
C ALA A 398 18.15 7.11 9.15
N ARG A 399 17.31 6.81 10.15
CA ARG A 399 16.09 7.58 10.39
C ARG A 399 16.49 8.96 10.91
N VAL A 400 15.94 10.02 10.31
CA VAL A 400 16.09 11.40 10.78
C VAL A 400 14.74 11.94 11.19
N THR A 401 14.71 12.82 12.19
CA THR A 401 13.48 13.51 12.63
C THR A 401 12.79 14.17 11.45
N TYR A 402 11.49 13.93 11.30
CA TYR A 402 10.68 14.55 10.27
C TYR A 402 9.73 15.57 10.90
N THR A 403 9.80 16.83 10.48
CA THR A 403 8.86 17.87 10.91
C THR A 403 7.84 18.08 9.80
N PRO A 404 6.56 17.72 10.02
CA PRO A 404 5.50 17.99 9.06
C PRO A 404 5.44 19.48 8.72
N ALA A 405 5.33 19.78 7.42
CA ALA A 405 5.21 21.14 6.94
C ALA A 405 4.11 21.24 5.89
N THR A 406 3.42 22.37 5.86
CA THR A 406 2.46 22.64 4.79
C THR A 406 3.21 23.01 3.52
N THR A 407 3.10 22.17 2.50
CA THR A 407 3.66 22.42 1.17
C THR A 407 2.57 22.87 0.20
N SER A 408 2.97 23.41 -0.96
CA SER A 408 2.05 23.82 -2.02
C SER A 408 0.89 24.69 -1.51
N ASN A 409 1.17 25.59 -0.56
CA ASN A 409 0.18 26.50 0.04
C ASN A 409 -1.12 25.82 0.51
N GLY A 410 -1.08 24.56 0.96
CA GLY A 410 -2.24 23.81 1.44
C GLY A 410 -3.03 23.05 0.35
N LEU A 411 -2.53 22.99 -0.89
CA LEU A 411 -3.19 22.32 -2.01
C LEU A 411 -3.56 20.85 -1.72
N TYR A 412 -2.70 20.13 -1.01
CA TYR A 412 -2.88 18.71 -0.67
C TYR A 412 -3.11 18.49 0.83
N GLY A 413 -3.72 19.47 1.50
CA GLY A 413 -3.94 19.48 2.94
C GLY A 413 -2.86 20.24 3.72
N ILE A 414 -3.10 20.40 5.01
CA ILE A 414 -2.21 21.14 5.93
C ILE A 414 -1.24 20.16 6.57
N ASN A 415 0.03 20.51 6.66
CA ASN A 415 1.10 19.64 7.19
C ASN A 415 1.10 18.25 6.52
N GLN A 416 0.98 18.25 5.19
CA GLN A 416 0.85 17.05 4.34
C GLN A 416 -0.33 16.15 4.72
N ASN A 417 -1.35 16.76 5.31
CA ASN A 417 -2.54 16.10 5.80
C ASN A 417 -2.26 15.08 6.91
N LEU A 418 -1.14 15.20 7.63
CA LEU A 418 -0.87 14.36 8.79
C LEU A 418 -1.82 14.71 9.96
N PRO A 419 -2.08 13.75 10.87
CA PRO A 419 -2.97 13.98 12.02
C PRO A 419 -2.55 15.14 12.90
N THR A 420 -3.53 15.95 13.32
CA THR A 420 -3.41 16.91 14.44
C THR A 420 -3.78 16.27 15.78
N GLN A 421 -4.59 15.21 15.75
CA GLN A 421 -4.90 14.35 16.90
C GLN A 421 -4.88 12.89 16.46
N THR A 422 -4.24 12.03 17.24
CA THR A 422 -4.12 10.60 16.96
C THR A 422 -4.80 9.76 18.01
N ASN A 423 -5.30 8.58 17.62
CA ASN A 423 -5.92 7.60 18.52
C ASN A 423 -7.10 8.15 19.34
N VAL A 424 -7.96 8.94 18.72
CA VAL A 424 -9.18 9.51 19.33
C VAL A 424 -10.45 8.89 18.73
N PRO A 425 -11.58 8.86 19.47
CA PRO A 425 -12.87 8.49 18.89
C PRO A 425 -13.25 9.42 17.74
N VAL A 426 -13.57 8.85 16.57
CA VAL A 426 -14.00 9.57 15.38
C VAL A 426 -15.17 8.86 14.69
N TYR A 427 -15.90 9.62 13.87
CA TYR A 427 -16.72 9.06 12.80
C TYR A 427 -16.08 9.38 11.45
N ALA A 428 -15.84 8.37 10.61
CA ALA A 428 -15.62 8.58 9.19
C ALA A 428 -16.97 8.73 8.48
N ILE A 429 -17.13 9.82 7.74
CA ILE A 429 -18.32 10.12 6.96
C ILE A 429 -17.94 10.12 5.49
N ALA A 430 -18.55 9.23 4.70
CA ALA A 430 -18.40 9.18 3.25
C ALA A 430 -19.63 9.78 2.56
N ILE A 431 -19.41 10.63 1.56
CA ILE A 431 -20.45 11.37 0.86
C ILE A 431 -20.19 11.30 -0.64
N THR A 432 -21.22 10.94 -1.40
CA THR A 432 -21.21 11.06 -2.86
C THR A 432 -22.16 12.17 -3.30
N LEU A 433 -21.78 12.92 -4.33
CA LEU A 433 -22.59 13.97 -4.92
C LEU A 433 -22.50 13.94 -6.44
N SER A 434 -23.65 13.86 -7.11
CA SER A 434 -23.79 14.10 -8.55
C SER A 434 -24.28 15.53 -8.79
N ARG A 435 -23.44 16.36 -9.42
CA ARG A 435 -23.85 17.70 -9.88
C ARG A 435 -24.76 17.64 -11.11
N ALA A 436 -24.71 16.55 -11.88
CA ALA A 436 -25.66 16.27 -12.96
C ALA A 436 -27.05 15.86 -12.45
N GLY A 437 -27.26 15.74 -11.13
CA GLY A 437 -28.57 15.43 -10.55
C GLY A 437 -29.02 13.98 -10.78
N THR A 438 -28.08 13.05 -10.96
CA THR A 438 -28.42 11.64 -11.20
C THR A 438 -29.11 11.04 -9.96
N ALA A 439 -30.32 10.50 -10.16
CA ALA A 439 -31.17 10.03 -9.06
C ALA A 439 -30.48 8.94 -8.21
N GLY A 440 -30.55 9.07 -6.89
CA GLY A 440 -30.00 8.11 -5.92
C GLY A 440 -28.47 8.12 -5.75
N VAL A 441 -27.74 8.83 -6.61
CA VAL A 441 -26.27 8.87 -6.58
C VAL A 441 -25.72 9.79 -5.49
N SER A 442 -26.41 10.91 -5.25
CA SER A 442 -26.05 11.84 -4.18
C SER A 442 -26.55 11.31 -2.84
N GLN A 443 -25.64 10.91 -1.94
CA GLN A 443 -26.00 10.35 -0.64
C GLN A 443 -24.91 10.51 0.42
N ILE A 444 -25.32 10.43 1.68
CA ILE A 444 -24.45 10.31 2.84
C ILE A 444 -24.51 8.85 3.31
N TYR A 445 -23.38 8.14 3.25
CA TYR A 445 -23.31 6.77 3.75
C TYR A 445 -23.45 6.74 5.28
N PRO A 446 -23.86 5.59 5.87
CA PRO A 446 -23.85 5.43 7.31
C PRO A 446 -22.49 5.81 7.91
N PRO A 447 -22.42 6.77 8.87
CA PRO A 447 -21.17 7.13 9.53
C PRO A 447 -20.53 5.92 10.20
N LEU A 448 -19.21 5.81 10.08
CA LEU A 448 -18.43 4.67 10.59
C LEU A 448 -17.67 5.11 11.85
N PRO A 449 -18.12 4.72 13.07
CA PRO A 449 -17.40 5.02 14.30
C PRO A 449 -16.14 4.15 14.45
N PHE A 450 -15.03 4.74 14.88
CA PHE A 450 -13.81 4.00 15.23
C PHE A 450 -12.84 4.86 16.06
N THR A 451 -11.80 4.25 16.61
CA THR A 451 -10.64 4.98 17.13
C THR A 451 -9.67 5.25 15.99
N GLY A 452 -9.48 6.52 15.65
CA GLY A 452 -8.71 6.96 14.51
C GLY A 452 -8.05 8.30 14.76
N ASN A 453 -7.90 9.08 13.69
CA ASN A 453 -7.19 10.34 13.71
C ASN A 453 -8.06 11.48 13.17
N LEU A 454 -7.76 12.70 13.59
CA LEU A 454 -8.29 13.92 13.01
C LEU A 454 -7.17 14.68 12.31
N ILE A 455 -7.48 15.20 11.12
CA ILE A 455 -6.61 16.10 10.36
C ILE A 455 -7.08 17.55 10.55
N GLN A 456 -6.22 18.50 10.21
CA GLN A 456 -6.62 19.91 10.17
C GLN A 456 -7.73 20.10 9.13
N THR A 457 -8.82 20.72 9.55
CA THR A 457 -9.96 21.10 8.73
C THR A 457 -10.39 22.52 9.11
N PHE A 458 -11.24 23.15 8.29
CA PHE A 458 -11.64 24.54 8.49
C PHE A 458 -13.13 24.64 8.74
N ASP A 459 -13.50 25.51 9.67
CA ASP A 459 -14.88 25.83 9.99
C ASP A 459 -15.32 27.11 9.28
N PRO A 460 -16.29 27.06 8.35
CA PRO A 460 -16.73 28.24 7.62
C PRO A 460 -17.45 29.27 8.51
N THR A 461 -17.84 28.91 9.74
CA THR A 461 -18.40 29.86 10.70
C THR A 461 -17.34 30.69 11.42
N ASN A 462 -16.09 30.19 11.48
CA ASN A 462 -14.97 30.86 12.12
C ASN A 462 -14.26 31.85 11.18
N ALA A 463 -14.09 33.11 11.60
CA ALA A 463 -13.50 34.15 10.76
C ALA A 463 -12.01 33.95 10.46
N ALA A 464 -11.24 33.40 11.40
CA ALA A 464 -9.82 33.12 11.21
C ALA A 464 -9.62 31.96 10.24
N ASP A 465 -10.42 30.90 10.36
CA ASP A 465 -10.38 29.76 9.44
C ASP A 465 -10.70 30.18 8.00
N ARG A 466 -11.73 31.02 7.83
CA ARG A 466 -12.05 31.61 6.53
C ARG A 466 -10.91 32.42 5.95
N ALA A 467 -10.33 33.31 6.75
CA ALA A 467 -9.20 34.14 6.33
C ALA A 467 -7.98 33.29 5.92
N ALA A 468 -7.77 32.15 6.59
CA ALA A 468 -6.65 31.26 6.30
C ALA A 468 -6.77 30.57 4.93
N ILE A 469 -7.99 30.29 4.45
CA ILE A 469 -8.22 29.55 3.19
C ILE A 469 -8.67 30.41 2.01
N VAL A 470 -8.62 31.74 2.14
CA VAL A 470 -8.92 32.64 1.02
C VAL A 470 -7.95 32.35 -0.14
N PRO A 471 -8.47 32.04 -1.36
CA PRO A 471 -7.60 31.75 -2.48
C PRO A 471 -6.61 32.88 -2.77
N ASN A 472 -5.36 32.52 -3.04
CA ASN A 472 -4.24 33.43 -3.36
C ASN A 472 -3.73 34.36 -2.24
N THR A 473 -4.51 34.65 -1.20
CA THR A 473 -4.12 35.63 -0.17
C THR A 473 -4.07 35.07 1.25
N GLY A 474 -4.80 33.99 1.54
CA GLY A 474 -4.78 33.34 2.85
C GLY A 474 -3.48 32.58 3.13
N THR A 475 -3.25 32.23 4.40
CA THR A 475 -2.10 31.40 4.82
C THR A 475 -2.01 30.09 4.04
N TYR A 476 -3.17 29.50 3.72
CA TYR A 476 -3.33 28.28 2.93
C TYR A 476 -4.00 28.62 1.59
N ALA A 477 -3.37 29.55 0.87
CA ALA A 477 -3.87 30.15 -0.36
C ALA A 477 -4.32 29.16 -1.45
N TRP A 478 -3.86 27.90 -1.43
CA TRP A 478 -4.24 26.87 -2.41
C TRP A 478 -5.22 25.83 -1.89
N TYR A 479 -5.61 25.88 -0.61
CA TYR A 479 -6.56 24.93 -0.04
C TYR A 479 -7.89 24.91 -0.82
N CYS A 480 -8.46 26.09 -1.08
CA CYS A 480 -9.67 26.23 -1.89
C CYS A 480 -9.42 26.64 -3.35
N HIS A 481 -8.16 26.90 -3.74
CA HIS A 481 -7.82 27.43 -5.06
C HIS A 481 -8.03 26.42 -6.18
N ALA A 482 -7.71 25.15 -5.92
CA ALA A 482 -7.63 24.13 -6.97
C ALA A 482 -8.97 23.83 -7.65
N SER A 483 -10.04 23.64 -6.89
CA SER A 483 -11.36 23.30 -7.46
C SER A 483 -12.53 23.88 -6.65
N GLY A 484 -12.26 24.90 -5.83
CA GLY A 484 -13.24 25.52 -4.94
C GLY A 484 -13.38 24.80 -3.59
N CYS A 485 -14.14 25.45 -2.72
CA CYS A 485 -14.62 24.94 -1.43
C CYS A 485 -16.09 25.32 -1.36
N ASP A 486 -16.90 24.60 -2.12
CA ASP A 486 -18.31 24.96 -2.34
C ASP A 486 -19.27 24.16 -1.45
N TYR A 487 -18.74 23.24 -0.64
CA TYR A 487 -19.55 22.34 0.18
C TYR A 487 -19.02 22.25 1.60
N THR A 488 -19.96 22.13 2.55
CA THR A 488 -19.67 22.01 3.98
C THR A 488 -20.44 20.83 4.55
N VAL A 489 -19.78 20.01 5.37
CA VAL A 489 -20.46 19.01 6.19
C VAL A 489 -20.86 19.65 7.51
N ARG A 490 -22.15 19.52 7.87
CA ARG A 490 -22.65 19.86 9.20
C ARG A 490 -23.05 18.58 9.93
N VAL A 491 -22.51 18.40 11.13
CA VAL A 491 -22.84 17.26 12.00
C VAL A 491 -23.52 17.79 13.24
N THR A 492 -24.67 17.21 13.58
CA THR A 492 -25.38 17.45 14.85
C THR A 492 -25.22 16.23 15.73
N TYR A 493 -24.84 16.46 16.98
CA TYR A 493 -24.65 15.42 17.99
C TYR A 493 -25.88 15.28 18.88
N ALA A 494 -25.94 14.19 19.66
CA ALA A 494 -27.04 13.88 20.55
C ALA A 494 -27.29 14.92 21.65
N ASP A 495 -26.27 15.69 22.03
CA ASP A 495 -26.38 16.79 23.00
C ASP A 495 -26.81 18.12 22.35
N GLY A 496 -27.12 18.11 21.05
CA GLY A 496 -27.50 19.30 20.28
C GLY A 496 -26.33 20.15 19.80
N SER A 497 -25.09 19.83 20.20
CA SER A 497 -23.90 20.52 19.66
C SER A 497 -23.73 20.23 18.17
N GLN A 498 -23.14 21.20 17.47
CA GLN A 498 -22.89 21.11 16.04
C GLN A 498 -21.45 21.44 15.70
N ILE A 499 -20.96 20.81 14.63
CA ILE A 499 -19.73 21.23 13.95
C ILE A 499 -20.01 21.43 12.47
N THR A 500 -19.26 22.34 11.86
CA THR A 500 -19.27 22.60 10.42
C THR A 500 -17.86 22.51 9.86
N ARG A 501 -17.66 21.72 8.80
CA ARG A 501 -16.34 21.51 8.19
C ARG A 501 -16.40 21.69 6.68
N VAL A 502 -15.56 22.57 6.16
CA VAL A 502 -15.39 22.78 4.72
C VAL A 502 -14.81 21.51 4.10
N LEU A 503 -15.45 21.03 3.03
CA LEU A 503 -14.88 19.98 2.19
C LEU A 503 -13.93 20.61 1.18
N GLN A 504 -12.69 20.12 1.14
CA GLN A 504 -11.74 20.55 0.14
C GLN A 504 -12.17 20.04 -1.24
N GLY A 505 -12.23 20.94 -2.21
CA GLY A 505 -12.58 20.65 -3.59
C GLY A 505 -14.08 20.72 -3.86
N GLY A 506 -14.40 21.16 -5.08
CA GLY A 506 -15.75 21.30 -5.61
C GLY A 506 -15.77 21.01 -7.11
N PHE A 507 -16.73 21.59 -7.81
CA PHE A 507 -16.92 21.41 -9.26
C PHE A 507 -16.33 22.54 -10.09
N ARG A 508 -15.52 23.41 -9.48
CA ARG A 508 -14.91 24.53 -10.21
C ARG A 508 -13.74 24.04 -11.05
N PRO A 509 -13.45 24.72 -12.18
CA PRO A 509 -12.31 24.39 -13.01
C PRO A 509 -11.00 24.46 -12.23
N TRP A 510 -10.02 23.68 -12.67
CA TRP A 510 -8.70 23.64 -12.06
C TRP A 510 -8.10 25.06 -11.95
N PHE A 511 -7.68 25.43 -10.74
CA PHE A 511 -7.08 26.73 -10.43
C PHE A 511 -7.99 27.94 -10.74
N SER A 512 -9.31 27.74 -10.74
CA SER A 512 -10.30 28.81 -10.92
C SER A 512 -11.31 28.82 -9.77
N PRO A 513 -10.92 29.26 -8.56
CA PRO A 513 -11.75 29.14 -7.35
C PRO A 513 -13.02 30.00 -7.38
N THR A 514 -13.08 31.03 -8.22
CA THR A 514 -14.30 31.82 -8.46
C THR A 514 -14.93 31.51 -9.81
N GLY A 515 -14.31 30.63 -10.60
CA GLY A 515 -14.80 30.24 -11.92
C GLY A 515 -16.12 29.50 -11.84
N THR A 516 -16.94 29.68 -12.87
CA THR A 516 -18.16 28.91 -13.05
C THR A 516 -17.79 27.43 -13.28
N PRO A 517 -18.44 26.47 -12.60
CA PRO A 517 -18.27 25.06 -12.89
C PRO A 517 -18.42 24.73 -14.38
N ALA A 518 -17.55 23.89 -14.92
CA ALA A 518 -17.54 23.53 -16.34
C ALA A 518 -18.83 22.80 -16.75
N THR A 519 -19.22 22.88 -18.02
CA THR A 519 -20.41 22.19 -18.57
C THR A 519 -20.32 20.67 -18.40
N SER A 520 -19.11 20.10 -18.41
CA SER A 520 -18.87 18.68 -18.14
C SER A 520 -19.39 18.23 -16.77
N THR A 521 -19.46 19.13 -15.79
CA THR A 521 -19.96 18.80 -14.44
C THR A 521 -21.49 18.66 -14.38
N THR A 522 -22.21 19.03 -15.44
CA THR A 522 -23.65 18.76 -15.62
C THR A 522 -23.92 17.62 -16.60
N ASP A 523 -22.90 17.08 -17.26
CA ASP A 523 -23.02 15.88 -18.09
C ASP A 523 -22.99 14.65 -17.19
N PRO A 524 -24.08 13.86 -17.10
CA PRO A 524 -24.16 12.75 -16.18
C PRO A 524 -23.13 11.64 -16.48
N THR A 525 -22.62 11.55 -17.71
CA THR A 525 -21.64 10.56 -18.15
C THR A 525 -20.18 10.98 -17.94
N SER A 526 -19.94 12.26 -17.61
CA SER A 526 -18.60 12.76 -17.33
C SER A 526 -18.20 12.51 -15.88
N GLY A 527 -16.96 12.06 -15.66
CA GLY A 527 -16.38 11.93 -14.31
C GLY A 527 -16.33 13.25 -13.54
N ASP A 528 -16.30 14.39 -14.25
CA ASP A 528 -16.34 15.73 -13.65
C ASP A 528 -17.66 16.02 -12.93
N SER A 529 -18.74 15.31 -13.26
CA SER A 529 -20.06 15.50 -12.65
C SER A 529 -20.21 14.85 -11.27
N PHE A 530 -19.20 14.13 -10.80
CA PHE A 530 -19.26 13.32 -9.60
C PHE A 530 -18.16 13.67 -8.59
N LYS A 531 -18.50 13.64 -7.30
CA LYS A 531 -17.53 13.72 -6.20
C LYS A 531 -17.79 12.65 -5.15
N LEU A 532 -16.69 12.15 -4.60
CA LEU A 532 -16.62 11.37 -3.38
C LEU A 532 -15.77 12.15 -2.38
N TRP A 533 -16.34 12.44 -1.20
CA TRP A 533 -15.60 12.96 -0.06
C TRP A 533 -15.64 11.96 1.08
N THR A 534 -14.56 11.96 1.87
CA THR A 534 -14.52 11.33 3.18
C THR A 534 -13.91 12.30 4.17
N ILE A 535 -14.50 12.40 5.36
CA ILE A 535 -13.99 13.24 6.44
C ILE A 535 -14.13 12.51 7.77
N ASN A 536 -13.10 12.64 8.62
CA ASN A 536 -13.21 12.24 10.01
C ASN A 536 -13.68 13.43 10.85
N VAL A 537 -14.68 13.19 11.70
CA VAL A 537 -15.16 14.16 12.69
C VAL A 537 -15.04 13.58 14.10
N PRO A 538 -14.99 14.41 15.16
CA PRO A 538 -15.02 13.93 16.54
C PRO A 538 -16.16 12.95 16.79
N GLY A 539 -15.85 11.85 17.47
CA GLY A 539 -16.78 10.76 17.79
C GLY A 539 -16.93 10.52 19.29
N ASP A 540 -16.60 11.52 20.11
CA ASP A 540 -16.84 11.53 21.56
C ASP A 540 -18.34 11.58 21.90
N LYS A 541 -19.18 11.96 20.93
CA LYS A 541 -20.64 12.04 21.05
C LYS A 541 -21.31 11.33 19.89
N ALA A 542 -22.45 10.71 20.16
CA ALA A 542 -23.26 10.09 19.12
C ALA A 542 -23.79 11.13 18.12
N ILE A 543 -23.70 10.82 16.82
CA ILE A 543 -24.26 11.64 15.75
C ILE A 543 -25.77 11.38 15.66
N THR A 544 -26.57 12.46 15.59
CA THR A 544 -28.01 12.41 15.33
C THR A 544 -28.39 12.86 13.93
N LYS A 545 -27.56 13.71 13.30
CA LYS A 545 -27.80 14.20 11.95
C LYS A 545 -26.50 14.52 11.23
N VAL A 546 -26.43 14.19 9.94
CA VAL A 546 -25.37 14.67 9.03
C VAL A 546 -26.00 15.36 7.84
N GLU A 547 -25.51 16.55 7.50
CA GLU A 547 -25.98 17.33 6.36
C GLU A 547 -24.81 17.72 5.46
N LEU A 548 -25.04 17.64 4.14
CA LEU A 548 -24.21 18.30 3.15
C LEU A 548 -24.87 19.63 2.78
N LEU A 549 -24.14 20.72 2.98
CA LEU A 549 -24.61 22.08 2.72
C LEU A 549 -24.01 22.62 1.42
N ASP A 550 -24.81 23.33 0.63
CA ASP A 550 -24.33 24.17 -0.46
C ASP A 550 -23.78 25.47 0.13
N THR A 551 -22.47 25.64 0.06
CA THR A 551 -21.73 26.76 0.65
C THR A 551 -20.73 27.30 -0.35
N PRO A 552 -21.19 27.85 -1.48
CA PRO A 552 -20.32 28.28 -2.56
C PRO A 552 -19.31 29.29 -2.05
N MET A 553 -18.03 29.05 -2.33
CA MET A 553 -16.92 29.89 -1.84
C MET A 553 -16.95 30.04 -0.31
N ALA A 554 -16.88 28.94 0.43
CA ALA A 554 -17.03 28.91 1.90
C ALA A 554 -16.10 29.87 2.67
N TRP A 555 -15.00 30.33 2.07
CA TRP A 555 -14.14 31.39 2.62
C TRP A 555 -14.84 32.76 2.75
N ASN A 556 -15.96 32.99 2.06
CA ASN A 556 -16.78 34.20 2.19
C ASN A 556 -17.75 34.14 3.39
N GLY A 557 -17.95 32.97 4.00
CA GLY A 557 -18.93 32.79 5.07
C GLY A 557 -19.91 31.66 4.82
N LEU A 558 -20.45 31.10 5.90
CA LEU A 558 -21.63 30.26 5.83
C LEU A 558 -22.88 31.16 5.70
N PRO A 559 -23.77 30.93 4.72
CA PRO A 559 -25.06 31.62 4.67
C PRO A 559 -25.84 31.42 5.97
N ALA A 560 -26.65 32.41 6.39
CA ALA A 560 -27.47 32.30 7.60
C ALA A 560 -28.43 31.09 7.54
N THR A 561 -28.95 30.79 6.34
CA THR A 561 -29.79 29.64 6.03
C THR A 561 -29.19 28.90 4.83
N PRO A 562 -28.18 28.04 5.03
CA PRO A 562 -27.54 27.33 3.92
C PRO A 562 -28.49 26.28 3.35
N THR A 563 -28.50 26.13 2.03
CA THR A 563 -29.28 25.09 1.35
C THR A 563 -28.74 23.71 1.75
N VAL A 564 -29.61 22.86 2.28
CA VAL A 564 -29.26 21.46 2.59
C VAL A 564 -29.43 20.63 1.32
N LEU A 565 -28.33 20.11 0.79
CA LEU A 565 -28.33 19.25 -0.41
C LEU A 565 -28.66 17.81 -0.07
N LEU A 566 -28.11 17.32 1.04
CA LEU A 566 -28.30 15.96 1.55
C LEU A 566 -28.48 16.02 3.07
N SER A 567 -29.31 15.14 3.61
CA SER A 567 -29.49 14.95 5.03
C SER A 567 -29.60 13.46 5.34
N ARG A 568 -28.98 13.03 6.43
CA ARG A 568 -29.11 11.69 7.02
C ARG A 568 -29.41 11.77 8.49
#